data_AF-A0A7K2M1A0-F1
#
_entry.id   AF-A0A7K2M1A0-F1
#
_cell.length_a   1.000
_cell.length_b   1.000
_cell.length_c   1.000
_cell.angle_alpha   90.00
_cell.angle_beta   90.00
_cell.angle_gamma   90.00
#
_symmetry.space_group_name_H-M   'P 1'
#
loop_
_entity.id
_entity.type
_entity.pdbx_description
1 polymer ?
#
loop_
_entity_poly.entity_id
_entity_poly.type
_entity_poly.pdbx_seq_one_letter_code
_entity_poly.pdbx_strand_id
1 'polypeptide(L)'
;ARALAGQLRPHTTVILESPVLPGTTEEFLCPLLEKGSGLRAGRDFHLAYSPSRVDPGNRDVTPANTPKVIGGLTPACTESAAAFYGRLTDKVVRARGLREAETVQLLETNYRHVNIALVNEMAVLCHDLGVDLWDVLRCAETKPYGFQAFRPGPGVGGHGHPQDLTGTAGRGLRMVELAQRVNSRMPRYVVQRAATLLNEHGKSARGARVLLLGVTYKPDLADLEGTPAEEIAVRLTGLGASVSYHDPHVPAWEVEGRPVPRADALYEAVADADLTILLQHHRTYDLQGLSVKAQLLLDTRGAAPTGAAHRL
;
A
#
# COMPACT_ATOMS: atom_id res chain seq x y z
N ALA A 1 -26.62 3.55 -1.04
CA ALA A 1 -27.78 2.70 -0.68
C ALA A 1 -29.12 3.44 -0.82
N ARG A 2 -29.46 4.42 0.03
CA ARG A 2 -30.79 5.09 0.01
C ARG A 2 -31.15 5.73 -1.33
N ALA A 3 -30.19 6.42 -1.96
CA ALA A 3 -30.38 7.00 -3.30
C ALA A 3 -30.66 5.94 -4.38
N LEU A 4 -30.01 4.77 -4.29
CA LEU A 4 -30.21 3.66 -5.22
C LEU A 4 -31.57 2.97 -4.98
N ALA A 5 -32.01 2.88 -3.72
CA ALA A 5 -33.23 2.16 -3.34
C ALA A 5 -34.49 2.72 -4.01
N GLY A 6 -34.61 4.04 -4.13
CA GLY A 6 -35.76 4.67 -4.81
C GLY A 6 -35.79 4.48 -6.33
N GLN A 7 -34.70 3.99 -6.92
CA GLN A 7 -34.56 3.77 -8.37
C GLN A 7 -34.58 2.29 -8.76
N LEU A 8 -34.65 1.38 -7.77
CA LEU A 8 -34.56 -0.05 -7.98
C LEU A 8 -35.81 -0.58 -8.68
N ARG A 9 -35.61 -1.44 -9.68
CA ARG A 9 -36.66 -2.15 -10.41
C ARG A 9 -36.51 -3.66 -10.25
N PRO A 10 -37.58 -4.46 -10.42
CA PRO A 10 -37.47 -5.91 -10.47
C PRO A 10 -36.40 -6.37 -11.47
N HIS A 11 -35.71 -7.46 -11.15
CA HIS A 11 -34.62 -8.09 -11.91
C HIS A 11 -33.33 -7.27 -12.03
N THR A 12 -33.20 -6.17 -11.28
CA THR A 12 -31.93 -5.42 -11.20
C THR A 12 -30.87 -6.22 -10.42
N THR A 13 -29.61 -6.11 -10.81
CA THR A 13 -28.47 -6.65 -10.05
C THR A 13 -27.72 -5.51 -9.37
N VAL A 14 -27.64 -5.57 -8.04
CA VAL A 14 -26.86 -4.64 -7.22
C VAL A 14 -25.60 -5.37 -6.75
N ILE A 15 -24.44 -4.77 -7.02
CA ILE A 15 -23.14 -5.31 -6.63
C ILE A 15 -22.42 -4.27 -5.78
N LEU A 16 -22.06 -4.64 -4.55
CA LEU A 16 -21.19 -3.81 -3.72
C LEU A 16 -19.72 -4.18 -3.99
N GLU A 17 -18.91 -3.17 -4.32
CA GLU A 17 -17.46 -3.33 -4.53
C GLU A 17 -16.58 -2.66 -3.47
N SER A 18 -17.14 -1.69 -2.74
CA SER A 18 -16.41 -0.99 -1.68
C SER A 18 -15.99 -1.97 -0.58
N PRO A 19 -14.76 -1.85 -0.04
CA PRO A 19 -14.32 -2.69 1.07
C PRO A 19 -15.26 -2.55 2.27
N VAL A 20 -15.74 -3.68 2.79
CA VAL A 20 -16.61 -3.74 3.96
C VAL A 20 -16.27 -4.92 4.85
N LEU A 21 -16.73 -4.86 6.10
CA LEU A 21 -16.59 -5.98 7.03
C LEU A 21 -17.55 -7.12 6.67
N PRO A 22 -17.20 -8.38 6.95
CA PRO A 22 -18.09 -9.51 6.72
C PRO A 22 -19.45 -9.32 7.41
N GLY A 23 -20.53 -9.50 6.66
CA GLY A 23 -21.91 -9.28 7.08
C GLY A 23 -22.50 -7.95 6.61
N THR A 24 -21.70 -6.98 6.19
CA THR A 24 -22.19 -5.62 5.85
C THR A 24 -23.20 -5.63 4.71
N THR A 25 -22.97 -6.42 3.66
CA THR A 25 -23.87 -6.48 2.51
C THR A 25 -25.24 -7.03 2.89
N GLU A 26 -25.27 -8.06 3.74
CA GLU A 26 -26.49 -8.74 4.18
C GLU A 26 -27.21 -7.97 5.29
N GLU A 27 -26.49 -7.52 6.32
CA GLU A 27 -27.08 -6.98 7.55
C GLU A 27 -27.37 -5.47 7.45
N PHE A 28 -26.63 -4.74 6.60
CA PHE A 28 -26.76 -3.29 6.49
C PHE A 28 -27.25 -2.83 5.12
N LEU A 29 -26.60 -3.29 4.03
CA LEU A 29 -26.99 -2.84 2.69
C LEU A 29 -28.35 -3.40 2.26
N CYS A 30 -28.58 -4.70 2.46
CA CYS A 30 -29.83 -5.35 2.07
C CYS A 30 -31.08 -4.66 2.68
N PRO A 31 -31.19 -4.44 4.02
CA PRO A 31 -32.38 -3.84 4.59
C PRO A 31 -32.63 -2.41 4.10
N LEU A 32 -31.57 -1.64 3.80
CA LEU A 32 -31.71 -0.29 3.26
C LEU A 32 -32.27 -0.29 1.83
N LEU A 33 -31.87 -1.26 1.01
CA LEU A 33 -32.38 -1.41 -0.35
C LEU A 33 -33.82 -1.92 -0.35
N GLU A 34 -34.14 -2.93 0.46
CA GLU A 34 -35.50 -3.47 0.56
C GLU A 34 -36.49 -2.43 1.10
N LYS A 35 -36.14 -1.75 2.20
CA LYS A 35 -37.01 -0.73 2.80
C LYS A 35 -37.26 0.45 1.85
N GLY A 36 -36.25 0.88 1.10
CA GLY A 36 -36.37 2.03 0.20
C GLY A 36 -37.01 1.73 -1.14
N SER A 37 -37.01 0.46 -1.59
CA SER A 37 -37.59 0.05 -2.89
C SER A 37 -38.94 -0.67 -2.76
N GLY A 38 -39.23 -1.27 -1.60
CA GLY A 38 -40.36 -2.19 -1.43
C GLY A 38 -40.14 -3.59 -2.03
N LEU A 39 -38.99 -3.83 -2.68
CA LEU A 39 -38.62 -5.10 -3.29
C LEU A 39 -37.87 -6.01 -2.28
N ARG A 40 -37.84 -7.32 -2.53
CA ARG A 40 -37.07 -8.30 -1.76
C ARG A 40 -35.81 -8.75 -2.48
N ALA A 41 -34.67 -8.67 -1.80
CA ALA A 41 -33.40 -9.16 -2.32
C ALA A 41 -33.42 -10.68 -2.48
N GLY A 42 -32.79 -11.20 -3.52
CA GLY A 42 -32.76 -12.63 -3.82
C GLY A 42 -34.05 -13.20 -4.43
N ARG A 43 -35.14 -12.42 -4.44
CA ARG A 43 -36.42 -12.76 -5.09
C ARG A 43 -36.77 -11.79 -6.21
N ASP A 44 -36.90 -10.51 -5.88
CA ASP A 44 -37.34 -9.47 -6.82
C ASP A 44 -36.15 -8.79 -7.48
N PHE A 45 -34.99 -8.71 -6.81
CA PHE A 45 -33.73 -8.20 -7.37
C PHE A 45 -32.54 -9.02 -6.87
N HIS A 46 -31.40 -8.97 -7.58
CA HIS A 46 -30.19 -9.69 -7.19
C HIS A 46 -29.25 -8.79 -6.37
N LEU A 47 -28.68 -9.35 -5.31
CA LEU A 47 -27.70 -8.68 -4.45
C LEU A 47 -26.43 -9.53 -4.34
N ALA A 48 -25.29 -8.92 -4.63
CA ALA A 48 -23.98 -9.56 -4.55
C ALA A 48 -22.91 -8.61 -4.02
N TYR A 49 -21.80 -9.20 -3.59
CA TYR A 49 -20.57 -8.51 -3.23
C TYR A 49 -19.43 -9.00 -4.13
N SER A 50 -18.54 -8.08 -4.52
CA SER A 50 -17.34 -8.41 -5.27
C SER A 50 -16.20 -7.46 -4.91
N PRO A 51 -15.19 -7.91 -4.16
CA PRO A 51 -14.14 -7.01 -3.70
C PRO A 51 -13.36 -6.40 -4.88
N SER A 52 -12.94 -5.15 -4.74
CA SER A 52 -11.99 -4.54 -5.66
C SER A 52 -10.57 -5.07 -5.39
N ARG A 53 -9.97 -5.67 -6.42
CA ARG A 53 -8.63 -6.28 -6.39
C ARG A 53 -7.68 -5.62 -7.39
N VAL A 54 -8.00 -4.38 -7.78
CA VAL A 54 -7.21 -3.61 -8.75
C VAL A 54 -5.89 -3.22 -8.10
N ASP A 55 -4.80 -3.38 -8.85
CA ASP A 55 -3.48 -2.90 -8.48
C ASP A 55 -3.14 -1.63 -9.29
N PRO A 56 -3.34 -0.41 -8.75
CA PRO A 56 -3.25 0.81 -9.54
C PRO A 56 -1.88 0.99 -10.20
N GLY A 57 -1.83 1.40 -11.48
CA GLY A 57 -0.56 1.63 -12.19
C GLY A 57 0.19 0.36 -12.63
N ASN A 58 -0.33 -0.83 -12.30
CA ASN A 58 0.23 -2.09 -12.81
C ASN A 58 -0.20 -2.29 -14.28
N ARG A 59 0.78 -2.48 -15.17
CA ARG A 59 0.53 -2.67 -16.61
C ARG A 59 0.37 -4.14 -16.99
N ASP A 60 0.93 -5.03 -16.19
CA ASP A 60 0.92 -6.48 -16.45
C ASP A 60 -0.32 -7.14 -15.84
N VAL A 61 -0.78 -6.60 -14.71
CA VAL A 61 -1.99 -7.05 -14.00
C VAL A 61 -3.08 -6.00 -14.16
N THR A 62 -4.08 -6.29 -14.97
CA THR A 62 -5.19 -5.41 -15.33
C THR A 62 -6.50 -5.91 -14.70
N PRO A 63 -7.55 -5.09 -14.63
CA PRO A 63 -8.87 -5.56 -14.19
C PRO A 63 -9.41 -6.75 -15.02
N ALA A 64 -9.04 -6.84 -16.30
CA ALA A 64 -9.48 -7.93 -17.17
C ALA A 64 -8.84 -9.27 -16.79
N ASN A 65 -7.52 -9.30 -16.59
CA ASN A 65 -6.81 -10.55 -16.28
C ASN A 65 -6.76 -10.91 -14.79
N THR A 66 -7.26 -10.04 -13.91
CA THR A 66 -7.36 -10.29 -12.47
C THR A 66 -8.65 -11.05 -12.15
N PRO A 67 -8.61 -12.27 -11.58
CA PRO A 67 -9.82 -13.01 -11.28
C PRO A 67 -10.76 -12.26 -10.33
N LYS A 68 -12.02 -12.13 -10.72
CA LYS A 68 -13.04 -11.44 -9.92
C LYS A 68 -13.74 -12.42 -9.00
N VAL A 69 -13.57 -12.22 -7.69
CA VAL A 69 -14.31 -12.99 -6.67
C VAL A 69 -15.70 -12.40 -6.53
N ILE A 70 -16.72 -13.25 -6.46
CA ILE A 70 -18.11 -12.84 -6.27
C ILE A 70 -18.79 -13.72 -5.23
N GLY A 71 -19.66 -13.12 -4.41
CA GLY A 71 -20.58 -13.84 -3.54
C GLY A 71 -21.96 -13.22 -3.63
N GLY A 72 -23.00 -14.01 -3.86
CA GLY A 72 -24.38 -13.57 -3.89
C GLY A 72 -25.12 -13.85 -2.59
N LEU A 73 -26.21 -13.12 -2.34
CA LEU A 73 -27.15 -13.43 -1.25
C LEU A 73 -27.81 -14.80 -1.45
N THR A 74 -28.05 -15.19 -2.70
CA THR A 74 -28.55 -16.51 -3.11
C THR A 74 -27.73 -17.03 -4.30
N PRO A 75 -27.79 -18.34 -4.63
CA PRO A 75 -27.11 -18.88 -5.82
C PRO A 75 -27.49 -18.13 -7.11
N ALA A 76 -28.75 -17.74 -7.28
CA ALA A 76 -29.21 -16.95 -8.43
C ALA A 76 -28.57 -15.55 -8.47
N CYS A 77 -28.35 -14.91 -7.31
CA CYS A 77 -27.63 -13.64 -7.26
C CYS A 77 -26.17 -13.79 -7.66
N THR A 78 -25.52 -14.89 -7.23
CA THR A 78 -24.15 -15.20 -7.63
C THR A 78 -24.05 -15.35 -9.14
N GLU A 79 -24.94 -16.12 -9.77
CA GLU A 79 -24.91 -16.29 -11.23
C GLU A 79 -25.24 -15.00 -11.99
N SER A 80 -26.12 -14.16 -11.45
CA SER A 80 -26.39 -12.84 -12.03
C SER A 80 -25.15 -11.94 -12.03
N ALA A 81 -24.43 -11.88 -10.91
CA ALA A 81 -23.15 -11.15 -10.84
C ALA A 81 -22.07 -11.80 -11.72
N ALA A 82 -22.05 -13.13 -11.81
CA ALA A 82 -21.10 -13.85 -12.67
C ALA A 82 -21.30 -13.52 -14.15
N ALA A 83 -22.55 -13.45 -14.61
CA ALA A 83 -22.88 -13.09 -15.98
C ALA A 83 -22.47 -11.65 -16.32
N PHE A 84 -22.53 -10.73 -15.35
CA PHE A 84 -22.02 -9.37 -15.52
C PHE A 84 -20.49 -9.35 -15.62
N TYR A 85 -19.79 -9.89 -14.62
CA TYR A 85 -18.32 -9.84 -14.59
C TYR A 85 -17.65 -10.73 -15.63
N GLY A 86 -18.30 -11.81 -16.08
CA GLY A 86 -17.78 -12.65 -17.17
C GLY A 86 -17.64 -11.91 -18.51
N ARG A 87 -18.19 -10.70 -18.64
CA ARG A 87 -17.98 -9.81 -19.79
C ARG A 87 -16.78 -8.88 -19.62
N LEU A 88 -16.26 -8.75 -18.40
CA LEU A 88 -15.25 -7.77 -18.01
C LEU A 88 -13.91 -8.41 -17.63
N THR A 89 -13.93 -9.66 -17.15
CA THR A 89 -12.74 -10.39 -16.72
C THR A 89 -12.66 -11.78 -17.35
N ASP A 90 -11.43 -12.25 -17.53
CA ASP A 90 -11.11 -13.59 -18.02
C ASP A 90 -11.57 -14.70 -17.06
N LYS A 91 -11.70 -14.40 -15.76
CA LYS A 91 -12.01 -15.41 -14.75
C LYS A 91 -12.88 -14.88 -13.62
N VAL A 92 -14.03 -15.53 -13.42
CA VAL A 92 -14.91 -15.30 -12.26
C VAL A 92 -14.76 -16.46 -11.26
N VAL A 93 -14.57 -16.13 -9.99
CA VAL A 93 -14.47 -17.08 -8.87
C VAL A 93 -15.67 -16.90 -7.96
N ARG A 94 -16.48 -17.95 -7.83
CA ARG A 94 -17.70 -17.93 -7.01
C ARG A 94 -17.38 -18.36 -5.58
N ALA A 95 -17.55 -17.44 -4.64
CA ALA A 95 -17.58 -17.74 -3.21
C ALA A 95 -18.92 -18.36 -2.81
N ARG A 96 -18.96 -18.98 -1.63
CA ARG A 96 -20.18 -19.61 -1.10
C ARG A 96 -21.31 -18.62 -0.87
N GLY A 97 -20.99 -17.40 -0.44
CA GLY A 97 -21.95 -16.34 -0.17
C GLY A 97 -21.28 -14.99 0.05
N LEU A 98 -22.08 -14.02 0.52
CA LEU A 98 -21.63 -12.64 0.77
C LEU A 98 -20.47 -12.59 1.77
N ARG A 99 -20.60 -13.27 2.92
CA ARG A 99 -19.61 -13.21 4.01
C ARG A 99 -18.25 -13.74 3.57
N GLU A 100 -18.21 -14.84 2.82
CA GLU A 100 -16.95 -15.37 2.30
C GLU A 100 -16.31 -14.40 1.32
N ALA A 101 -17.08 -13.82 0.39
CA ALA A 101 -16.55 -12.84 -0.57
C ALA A 101 -16.04 -11.56 0.12
N GLU A 102 -16.74 -11.06 1.14
CA GLU A 102 -16.31 -9.92 1.97
C GLU A 102 -15.02 -10.24 2.73
N THR A 103 -14.91 -11.46 3.26
CA THR A 103 -13.73 -11.90 4.03
C THR A 103 -12.48 -12.05 3.16
N VAL A 104 -12.61 -12.30 1.85
CA VAL A 104 -11.45 -12.39 0.94
C VAL A 104 -10.61 -11.11 0.96
N GLN A 105 -11.23 -9.93 0.84
CA GLN A 105 -10.48 -8.66 0.84
C GLN A 105 -9.76 -8.42 2.18
N LEU A 106 -10.45 -8.75 3.28
CA LEU A 106 -9.90 -8.66 4.62
C LEU A 106 -8.64 -9.54 4.76
N LEU A 107 -8.74 -10.79 4.32
CA LEU A 107 -7.62 -11.74 4.35
C LEU A 107 -6.46 -11.25 3.47
N GLU A 108 -6.72 -10.83 2.23
CA GLU A 108 -5.69 -10.35 1.31
C GLU A 108 -4.95 -9.13 1.85
N THR A 109 -5.69 -8.17 2.42
CA THR A 109 -5.13 -6.95 3.01
C THR A 109 -4.27 -7.29 4.22
N ASN A 110 -4.80 -8.08 5.16
CA ASN A 110 -4.07 -8.44 6.38
C ASN A 110 -2.86 -9.34 6.09
N TYR A 111 -2.97 -10.27 5.14
CA TYR A 111 -1.85 -11.10 4.68
C TYR A 111 -0.69 -10.23 4.18
N ARG A 112 -0.96 -9.24 3.34
CA ARG A 112 0.07 -8.30 2.86
C ARG A 112 0.74 -7.56 4.02
N HIS A 113 -0.03 -7.00 4.94
CA HIS A 113 0.51 -6.24 6.08
C HIS A 113 1.41 -7.05 6.99
N VAL A 114 0.98 -8.28 7.33
CA VAL A 114 1.76 -9.20 8.18
C VAL A 114 3.07 -9.59 7.53
N ASN A 115 3.07 -9.91 6.24
CA ASN A 115 4.31 -10.28 5.56
C ASN A 115 5.26 -9.10 5.34
N ILE A 116 4.75 -7.89 5.06
CA ILE A 116 5.60 -6.69 5.01
C ILE A 116 6.23 -6.42 6.38
N ALA A 117 5.46 -6.56 7.47
CA ALA A 117 5.98 -6.39 8.82
C ALA A 117 7.11 -7.37 9.14
N LEU A 118 6.94 -8.65 8.78
CA LEU A 118 7.99 -9.65 8.95
C LEU A 118 9.28 -9.26 8.22
N VAL A 119 9.17 -8.84 6.95
CA VAL A 119 10.36 -8.46 6.16
C VAL A 119 10.99 -7.16 6.68
N ASN A 120 10.19 -6.22 7.18
CA ASN A 120 10.68 -5.01 7.84
C ASN A 120 11.44 -5.33 9.14
N GLU A 121 10.92 -6.24 9.96
CA GLU A 121 11.61 -6.69 11.18
C GLU A 121 12.92 -7.43 10.85
N MET A 122 12.91 -8.24 9.79
CA MET A 122 14.12 -8.85 9.25
C MET A 122 15.13 -7.81 8.77
N ALA A 123 14.71 -6.65 8.24
CA ALA A 123 15.63 -5.59 7.81
C ALA A 123 16.41 -5.02 8.98
N VAL A 124 15.72 -4.75 10.09
CA VAL A 124 16.35 -4.30 11.34
C VAL A 124 17.31 -5.36 11.88
N LEU A 125 16.87 -6.62 11.95
CA LEU A 125 17.71 -7.72 12.43
C LEU A 125 18.96 -7.93 11.57
N CYS A 126 18.80 -7.97 10.25
CA CYS A 126 19.91 -8.15 9.32
C CYS A 126 20.91 -6.99 9.40
N HIS A 127 20.44 -5.76 9.59
CA HIS A 127 21.33 -4.62 9.83
C HIS A 127 22.20 -4.81 11.07
N ASP A 128 21.58 -5.20 12.21
CA ASP A 128 22.30 -5.43 13.47
C ASP A 128 23.31 -6.58 13.37
N LEU A 129 23.03 -7.57 12.50
CA LEU A 129 23.92 -8.71 12.23
C LEU A 129 24.98 -8.45 11.15
N GLY A 130 24.93 -7.31 10.45
CA GLY A 130 25.80 -7.02 9.30
C GLY A 130 25.52 -7.90 8.07
N VAL A 131 24.27 -8.36 7.90
CA VAL A 131 23.82 -9.20 6.78
C VAL A 131 23.04 -8.37 5.76
N ASP A 132 23.29 -8.58 4.46
CA ASP A 132 22.50 -7.96 3.39
C ASP A 132 21.15 -8.68 3.20
N LEU A 133 20.08 -8.11 3.75
CA LEU A 133 18.72 -8.66 3.60
C LEU A 133 18.31 -8.77 2.12
N TRP A 134 18.74 -7.86 1.24
CA TRP A 134 18.33 -7.89 -0.16
C TRP A 134 18.91 -9.10 -0.88
N ASP A 135 20.15 -9.49 -0.55
CA ASP A 135 20.75 -10.73 -1.07
C ASP A 135 20.11 -11.99 -0.47
N VAL A 136 19.72 -11.94 0.81
CA VAL A 136 18.94 -13.01 1.46
C VAL A 136 17.60 -13.21 0.75
N LEU A 137 16.87 -12.14 0.45
CA LEU A 137 15.59 -12.21 -0.28
C LEU A 137 15.78 -12.76 -1.69
N ARG A 138 16.80 -12.28 -2.43
CA ARG A 138 17.18 -12.80 -3.75
C ARG A 138 17.41 -14.31 -3.71
N CYS A 139 18.09 -14.81 -2.68
CA CYS A 139 18.32 -16.24 -2.49
C CYS A 139 17.03 -17.00 -2.12
N ALA A 140 16.24 -16.46 -1.18
CA ALA A 140 15.02 -17.10 -0.69
C ALA A 140 13.93 -17.24 -1.77
N GLU A 141 13.88 -16.29 -2.70
CA GLU A 141 12.95 -16.29 -3.85
C GLU A 141 13.12 -17.45 -4.81
N THR A 142 14.28 -18.10 -4.80
CA THR A 142 14.51 -19.28 -5.63
C THR A 142 13.70 -20.50 -5.16
N LYS A 143 13.12 -20.45 -3.95
CA LYS A 143 12.27 -21.51 -3.40
C LYS A 143 10.88 -21.46 -4.04
N PRO A 144 10.45 -22.50 -4.80
CA PRO A 144 9.21 -22.43 -5.58
C PRO A 144 7.93 -22.67 -4.76
N TYR A 145 8.01 -22.91 -3.44
CA TYR A 145 6.88 -23.18 -2.58
C TYR A 145 7.06 -22.62 -1.18
N GLY A 146 5.95 -22.22 -0.55
CA GLY A 146 5.92 -21.76 0.85
C GLY A 146 6.67 -20.44 1.09
N PHE A 147 7.09 -19.73 0.04
CA PHE A 147 7.71 -18.41 0.12
C PHE A 147 7.15 -17.52 -0.98
N GLN A 148 6.42 -16.48 -0.58
CA GLN A 148 6.05 -15.38 -1.46
C GLN A 148 6.89 -14.18 -1.06
N ALA A 149 7.54 -13.55 -2.03
CA ALA A 149 8.47 -12.48 -1.77
C ALA A 149 7.74 -11.19 -1.40
N PHE A 150 8.12 -10.62 -0.25
CA PHE A 150 7.81 -9.25 0.13
C PHE A 150 9.12 -8.47 0.23
N ARG A 151 9.05 -7.14 0.20
CA ARG A 151 10.23 -6.26 0.31
C ARG A 151 10.08 -5.36 1.52
N PRO A 152 11.18 -5.04 2.21
CA PRO A 152 11.14 -4.02 3.24
C PRO A 152 10.92 -2.65 2.59
N GLY A 153 10.59 -1.67 3.41
CA GLY A 153 10.35 -0.33 2.94
C GLY A 153 10.35 0.71 4.04
N PRO A 154 10.19 2.00 3.66
CA PRO A 154 10.16 3.10 4.61
C PRO A 154 8.90 3.12 5.49
N GLY A 155 7.91 2.29 5.15
CA GLY A 155 6.63 2.14 5.82
C GLY A 155 5.62 1.51 4.87
N VAL A 156 4.34 1.53 5.25
CA VAL A 156 3.24 1.01 4.43
C VAL A 156 2.17 2.08 4.31
N GLY A 157 1.90 2.53 3.07
CA GLY A 157 0.84 3.49 2.78
C GLY A 157 -0.28 2.93 1.91
N GLY A 158 -1.10 3.85 1.39
CA GLY A 158 -2.25 3.59 0.54
C GLY A 158 -3.54 3.28 1.29
N HIS A 159 -4.63 3.21 0.54
CA HIS A 159 -6.02 3.05 1.02
C HIS A 159 -6.32 1.73 1.75
N GLY A 160 -5.46 0.73 1.61
CA GLY A 160 -5.67 -0.62 2.13
C GLY A 160 -5.19 -0.78 3.57
N HIS A 161 -5.82 -0.07 4.51
CA HIS A 161 -5.46 -0.17 5.93
C HIS A 161 -5.77 -1.57 6.48
N PRO A 162 -4.90 -2.10 7.37
CA PRO A 162 -5.18 -3.35 8.04
C PRO A 162 -6.43 -3.19 8.90
N GLN A 163 -7.39 -4.10 8.70
CA GLN A 163 -8.68 -4.04 9.38
C GLN A 163 -8.65 -5.00 10.56
N ASP A 164 -8.91 -4.43 11.74
CA ASP A 164 -9.09 -5.19 12.96
C ASP A 164 -10.59 -5.33 13.26
N LEU A 165 -11.04 -6.57 13.51
CA LEU A 165 -12.44 -6.91 13.76
C LEU A 165 -12.78 -6.89 15.26
N THR A 166 -11.92 -6.32 16.12
CA THR A 166 -12.16 -6.25 17.58
C THR A 166 -13.55 -5.76 17.92
N GLY A 167 -14.07 -4.74 17.23
CA GLY A 167 -15.40 -4.18 17.45
C GLY A 167 -16.57 -5.05 16.98
N THR A 168 -16.42 -5.87 15.94
CA THR A 168 -17.51 -6.67 15.34
C THR A 168 -17.52 -8.13 15.80
N ALA A 169 -16.36 -8.72 16.05
CA ALA A 169 -16.21 -10.13 16.41
C ALA A 169 -15.86 -10.36 17.89
N GLY A 170 -15.66 -9.28 18.67
CA GLY A 170 -15.22 -9.36 20.07
C GLY A 170 -13.81 -9.93 20.26
N ARG A 171 -13.07 -10.17 19.16
CA ARG A 171 -11.69 -10.66 19.15
C ARG A 171 -10.91 -10.06 17.97
N GLY A 172 -9.77 -9.45 18.28
CA GLY A 172 -8.84 -8.94 17.29
C GLY A 172 -7.91 -10.00 16.73
N LEU A 173 -7.28 -9.68 15.61
CA LEU A 173 -6.18 -10.48 15.06
C LEU A 173 -4.86 -9.95 15.62
N ARG A 174 -4.37 -10.55 16.72
CA ARG A 174 -3.11 -10.15 17.38
C ARG A 174 -1.91 -10.01 16.44
N MET A 175 -1.84 -10.87 15.42
CA MET A 175 -0.77 -10.80 14.39
C MET A 175 -0.88 -9.52 13.55
N VAL A 176 -2.09 -9.07 13.23
CA VAL A 176 -2.34 -7.84 12.47
C VAL A 176 -2.00 -6.62 13.31
N GLU A 177 -2.38 -6.61 14.58
CA GLU A 177 -2.01 -5.55 15.52
C GLU A 177 -0.48 -5.43 15.69
N LEU A 178 0.22 -6.56 15.80
CA LEU A 178 1.69 -6.55 15.88
C LEU A 178 2.30 -6.06 14.57
N ALA A 179 1.80 -6.53 13.43
CA ALA A 179 2.25 -6.09 12.12
C ALA A 179 2.07 -4.58 11.92
N GLN A 180 0.94 -4.02 12.36
CA GLN A 180 0.69 -2.58 12.38
C GLN A 180 1.76 -1.83 13.19
N ARG A 181 2.07 -2.29 14.40
CA ARG A 181 3.09 -1.67 15.25
C ARG A 181 4.49 -1.76 14.65
N VAL A 182 4.83 -2.85 13.97
CA VAL A 182 6.13 -3.00 13.30
C VAL A 182 6.20 -2.03 12.11
N ASN A 183 5.20 -2.05 11.23
CA ASN A 183 5.18 -1.21 10.04
C ASN A 183 5.17 0.29 10.37
N SER A 184 4.45 0.72 11.42
CA SER A 184 4.41 2.12 11.84
C SER A 184 5.71 2.63 12.46
N ARG A 185 6.64 1.73 12.83
CA ARG A 185 7.96 2.12 13.33
C ARG A 185 8.97 2.37 12.22
N MET A 186 8.71 1.91 10.99
CA MET A 186 9.66 2.00 9.89
C MET A 186 10.04 3.44 9.52
N PRO A 187 9.13 4.43 9.47
CA PRO A 187 9.51 5.83 9.26
C PRO A 187 10.55 6.32 10.27
N ARG A 188 10.35 6.00 11.55
CA ARG A 188 11.31 6.33 12.63
C ARG A 188 12.65 5.60 12.44
N TYR A 189 12.62 4.33 12.05
CA TYR A 189 13.83 3.56 11.79
C TYR A 189 14.63 4.12 10.60
N VAL A 190 13.97 4.53 9.52
CA VAL A 190 14.61 5.22 8.38
C VAL A 190 15.28 6.52 8.84
N VAL A 191 14.61 7.34 9.64
CA VAL A 191 15.19 8.57 10.18
C VAL A 191 16.41 8.29 11.07
N GLN A 192 16.35 7.23 11.89
CA GLN A 192 17.50 6.79 12.69
C GLN A 192 18.68 6.38 11.81
N ARG A 193 18.43 5.55 10.77
CA ARG A 193 19.46 5.15 9.80
C ARG A 193 20.06 6.35 9.07
N ALA A 194 19.24 7.31 8.67
CA ALA A 194 19.68 8.56 8.06
C ALA A 194 20.61 9.37 8.98
N ALA A 195 20.24 9.52 10.25
CA ALA A 195 21.05 10.24 11.24
C ALA A 195 22.38 9.52 11.54
N THR A 196 22.35 8.19 11.70
CA THR A 196 23.56 7.38 11.87
C THR A 196 24.49 7.53 10.67
N LEU A 197 23.96 7.40 9.46
CA LEU A 197 24.74 7.49 8.23
C LEU A 197 25.40 8.86 8.04
N LEU A 198 24.68 9.94 8.36
CA LEU A 198 25.27 11.29 8.38
C LEU A 198 26.42 11.38 9.40
N ASN A 199 26.22 10.86 10.62
CA ASN A 199 27.21 10.91 11.68
C ASN A 199 28.48 10.13 11.34
N GLU A 200 28.35 8.97 10.70
CA GLU A 200 29.49 8.17 10.20
C GLU A 200 30.37 8.95 9.21
N HIS A 201 29.80 9.96 8.54
CA HIS A 201 30.48 10.85 7.60
C HIS A 201 30.76 12.24 8.20
N GLY A 202 30.76 12.37 9.53
CA GLY A 202 31.09 13.61 10.23
C GLY A 202 30.05 14.72 10.10
N LYS A 203 28.83 14.41 9.66
CA LYS A 203 27.71 15.35 9.55
C LYS A 203 26.65 15.05 10.61
N SER A 204 25.99 16.07 11.14
CA SER A 204 24.82 15.87 12.01
C SER A 204 23.54 16.04 11.20
N ALA A 205 22.44 15.41 11.63
CA ALA A 205 21.12 15.66 11.03
C ALA A 205 20.73 17.16 11.07
N ARG A 206 21.12 17.87 12.13
CA ARG A 206 20.90 19.30 12.25
C ARG A 206 21.73 20.05 11.21
N GLY A 207 21.07 20.84 10.38
CA GLY A 207 21.69 21.61 9.30
C GLY A 207 22.05 20.80 8.05
N ALA A 208 21.89 19.47 8.05
CA ALA A 208 22.09 18.66 6.85
C ALA A 208 20.99 18.96 5.81
N ARG A 209 21.39 19.02 4.54
CA ARG A 209 20.49 19.07 3.39
C ARG A 209 20.06 17.65 3.05
N VAL A 210 18.79 17.34 3.25
CA VAL A 210 18.24 16.01 2.96
C VAL A 210 17.26 16.10 1.79
N LEU A 211 17.52 15.31 0.74
CA LEU A 211 16.65 15.20 -0.42
C LEU A 211 15.86 13.89 -0.35
N LEU A 212 14.53 13.98 -0.36
CA LEU A 212 13.63 12.84 -0.44
C LEU A 212 13.27 12.56 -1.91
N LEU A 213 13.56 11.35 -2.40
CA LEU A 213 13.20 10.92 -3.74
C LEU A 213 11.94 10.05 -3.72
N GLY A 214 10.87 10.58 -4.32
CA GLY A 214 9.56 9.95 -4.44
C GLY A 214 8.78 10.00 -3.12
N VAL A 215 7.68 10.75 -3.09
CA VAL A 215 6.89 10.99 -1.85
C VAL A 215 5.54 10.29 -1.87
N THR A 216 5.22 9.60 -2.96
CA THR A 216 3.97 8.85 -3.13
C THR A 216 4.03 7.50 -2.44
N TYR A 217 2.86 6.93 -2.13
CA TYR A 217 2.81 5.60 -1.48
C TYR A 217 3.14 4.46 -2.47
N LYS A 218 2.94 4.70 -3.78
CA LYS A 218 3.09 3.72 -4.88
C LYS A 218 3.87 4.33 -6.05
N PRO A 219 4.70 3.57 -6.80
CA PRO A 219 5.48 4.18 -7.85
C PRO A 219 4.56 4.60 -9.00
N ASP A 220 5.02 5.61 -9.72
CA ASP A 220 4.43 6.07 -10.98
C ASP A 220 2.99 6.62 -10.87
N LEU A 221 2.53 7.01 -9.67
CA LEU A 221 1.19 7.54 -9.41
C LEU A 221 1.26 8.73 -8.46
N ALA A 222 0.43 9.76 -8.69
CA ALA A 222 0.31 10.94 -7.85
C ALA A 222 -0.57 10.70 -6.60
N ASP A 223 -0.37 9.59 -5.89
CA ASP A 223 -1.17 9.23 -4.72
C ASP A 223 -0.32 9.28 -3.44
N LEU A 224 -0.70 10.20 -2.55
CA LEU A 224 -0.04 10.51 -1.29
C LEU A 224 -0.72 9.82 -0.09
N GLU A 225 -1.80 9.06 -0.30
CA GLU A 225 -2.58 8.50 0.80
C GLU A 225 -1.72 7.64 1.73
N GLY A 226 -1.66 8.02 3.01
CA GLY A 226 -0.93 7.29 4.05
C GLY A 226 0.56 7.10 3.75
N THR A 227 1.17 7.94 2.89
CA THR A 227 2.59 7.80 2.53
C THR A 227 3.50 7.93 3.76
N PRO A 228 4.51 7.05 3.93
CA PRO A 228 5.47 7.19 5.02
C PRO A 228 6.39 8.41 4.87
N ALA A 229 6.42 9.02 3.69
CA ALA A 229 7.25 10.19 3.41
C ALA A 229 6.91 11.39 4.30
N GLU A 230 5.63 11.57 4.63
CA GLU A 230 5.18 12.67 5.50
C GLU A 230 5.80 12.57 6.89
N GLU A 231 5.68 11.42 7.55
CA GLU A 231 6.27 11.20 8.87
C GLU A 231 7.80 11.34 8.85
N ILE A 232 8.46 10.84 7.79
CA ILE A 232 9.91 10.97 7.62
C ILE A 232 10.31 12.45 7.51
N ALA A 233 9.60 13.24 6.70
CA ALA A 233 9.86 14.66 6.55
C ALA A 233 9.65 15.44 7.85
N VAL A 234 8.56 15.17 8.58
CA VAL A 234 8.30 15.76 9.91
C VAL A 234 9.45 15.48 10.86
N ARG A 235 9.87 14.21 10.96
CA ARG A 235 10.91 13.80 11.90
C ARG A 235 12.28 14.38 11.55
N LEU A 236 12.66 14.38 10.27
CA LEU A 236 13.92 14.97 9.82
C LEU A 236 13.95 16.49 10.05
N THR A 237 12.85 17.17 9.73
CA THR A 237 12.71 18.61 10.01
C THR A 237 12.77 18.90 11.50
N GLY A 238 12.16 18.05 12.33
CA GLY A 238 12.25 18.12 13.80
C GLY A 238 13.66 17.93 14.36
N LEU A 239 14.53 17.18 13.67
CA LEU A 239 15.97 17.10 13.98
C LEU A 239 16.77 18.33 13.50
N GLY A 240 16.13 19.25 12.79
CA GLY A 240 16.73 20.45 12.23
C GLY A 240 17.38 20.25 10.86
N ALA A 241 17.05 19.20 10.13
CA ALA A 241 17.47 19.02 8.75
C ALA A 241 16.72 19.97 7.81
N SER A 242 17.39 20.42 6.74
CA SER A 242 16.76 21.13 5.63
C SER A 242 16.24 20.10 4.63
N VAL A 243 14.95 19.81 4.69
CA VAL A 243 14.30 18.80 3.83
C VAL A 243 13.81 19.43 2.53
N SER A 244 14.14 18.78 1.42
CA SER A 244 13.58 19.02 0.09
C SER A 244 13.12 17.70 -0.51
N TYR A 245 12.31 17.75 -1.56
CA TYR A 245 11.84 16.55 -2.23
C TYR A 245 11.94 16.66 -3.74
N HIS A 246 12.02 15.52 -4.42
CA HIS A 246 11.68 15.42 -5.82
C HIS A 246 10.72 14.26 -6.04
N ASP A 247 9.66 14.53 -6.80
CA ASP A 247 8.73 13.53 -7.29
C ASP A 247 8.21 13.99 -8.67
N PRO A 248 8.25 13.12 -9.70
CA PRO A 248 7.80 13.45 -11.04
C PRO A 248 6.26 13.59 -11.16
N HIS A 249 5.50 13.04 -10.21
CA HIS A 249 4.03 13.05 -10.23
C HIS A 249 3.42 14.04 -9.22
N VAL A 250 4.22 14.59 -8.31
CA VAL A 250 3.76 15.51 -7.27
C VAL A 250 4.40 16.90 -7.46
N PRO A 251 3.70 17.85 -8.11
CA PRO A 251 4.25 19.18 -8.42
C PRO A 251 4.37 20.08 -7.19
N ALA A 252 3.53 19.86 -6.18
CA ALA A 252 3.58 20.55 -4.90
C ALA A 252 3.27 19.56 -3.78
N TRP A 253 4.02 19.66 -2.69
CA TRP A 253 3.83 18.81 -1.52
C TRP A 253 3.92 19.65 -0.25
N GLU A 254 2.98 19.43 0.65
CA GLU A 254 2.90 20.09 1.95
C GLU A 254 2.96 19.03 3.04
N VAL A 255 3.65 19.36 4.13
CA VAL A 255 3.78 18.53 5.33
C VAL A 255 3.41 19.41 6.52
N GLU A 256 2.45 18.97 7.34
CA GLU A 256 1.88 19.76 8.45
C GLU A 256 1.42 21.18 8.03
N GLY A 257 0.86 21.30 6.82
CA GLY A 257 0.39 22.57 6.27
C GLY A 257 1.50 23.54 5.85
N ARG A 258 2.75 23.05 5.71
CA ARG A 258 3.89 23.83 5.23
C ARG A 258 4.41 23.27 3.91
N PRO A 259 4.67 24.11 2.90
CA PRO A 259 5.24 23.65 1.64
C PRO A 259 6.66 23.12 1.86
N VAL A 260 6.95 21.94 1.32
CA VAL A 260 8.30 21.40 1.23
C VAL A 260 8.89 21.80 -0.12
N PRO A 261 10.11 22.35 -0.19
CA PRO A 261 10.71 22.75 -1.46
C PRO A 261 10.88 21.57 -2.43
N ARG A 262 10.36 21.71 -3.65
CA ARG A 262 10.58 20.77 -4.74
C ARG A 262 11.91 21.07 -5.44
N ALA A 263 12.68 20.03 -5.71
CA ALA A 263 13.97 20.11 -6.39
C ALA A 263 13.82 19.83 -7.90
N ASP A 264 13.55 20.85 -8.71
CA ASP A 264 13.31 20.67 -10.16
C ASP A 264 14.56 20.20 -10.93
N ALA A 265 15.74 20.69 -10.56
CA ALA A 265 17.03 20.25 -11.11
C ALA A 265 17.54 19.02 -10.34
N LEU A 266 16.91 17.86 -10.58
CA LEU A 266 17.12 16.63 -9.80
C LEU A 266 18.60 16.27 -9.59
N TYR A 267 19.42 16.26 -10.64
CA TYR A 267 20.83 15.85 -10.52
C TYR A 267 21.68 16.87 -9.73
N GLU A 268 21.38 18.16 -9.84
CA GLU A 268 22.06 19.20 -9.05
C GLU A 268 21.67 19.06 -7.58
N ALA A 269 20.38 18.89 -7.30
CA ALA A 269 19.89 18.69 -5.94
C ALA A 269 20.46 17.43 -5.28
N VAL A 270 20.62 16.33 -6.03
CA VAL A 270 21.27 15.11 -5.52
C VAL A 270 22.76 15.34 -5.21
N ALA A 271 23.48 16.09 -6.04
CA ALA A 271 24.89 16.42 -5.81
C ALA A 271 25.07 17.37 -4.60
N ASP A 272 24.13 18.29 -4.42
CA ASP A 272 24.11 19.25 -3.33
C ASP A 272 23.63 18.64 -2.02
N ALA A 273 22.77 17.62 -2.04
CA ALA A 273 22.28 17.00 -0.81
C ALA A 273 23.42 16.34 -0.02
N ASP A 274 23.41 16.55 1.30
CA ASP A 274 24.29 15.83 2.21
C ASP A 274 23.86 14.36 2.33
N LEU A 275 22.55 14.11 2.21
CA LEU A 275 21.95 12.79 2.15
C LEU A 275 20.75 12.80 1.19
N THR A 276 20.74 11.84 0.26
CA THR A 276 19.57 11.52 -0.56
C THR A 276 18.91 10.27 0.00
N ILE A 277 17.59 10.28 0.18
CA ILE A 277 16.81 9.12 0.65
C ILE A 277 15.84 8.71 -0.45
N LEU A 278 16.03 7.51 -1.02
CA LEU A 278 15.09 6.93 -1.95
C LEU A 278 13.93 6.32 -1.18
N LEU A 279 12.80 7.03 -1.14
CA LEU A 279 11.55 6.58 -0.51
C LEU A 279 10.66 5.86 -1.50
N GLN A 280 10.67 6.27 -2.77
CA GLN A 280 9.92 5.59 -3.81
C GLN A 280 10.63 5.54 -5.16
N HIS A 281 10.69 4.34 -5.75
CA HIS A 281 11.36 4.08 -7.01
C HIS A 281 10.42 4.28 -8.20
N HIS A 282 10.33 5.52 -8.69
CA HIS A 282 9.65 5.83 -9.95
C HIS A 282 10.49 5.37 -11.14
N ARG A 283 9.84 4.89 -12.19
CA ARG A 283 10.50 4.39 -13.41
C ARG A 283 11.34 5.44 -14.13
N THR A 284 11.04 6.72 -13.92
CA THR A 284 11.77 7.84 -14.51
C THR A 284 13.10 8.12 -13.82
N TYR A 285 13.37 7.51 -12.66
CA TYR A 285 14.63 7.70 -11.95
C TYR A 285 15.73 6.84 -12.56
N ASP A 286 16.74 7.49 -13.14
CA ASP A 286 18.02 6.89 -13.45
C ASP A 286 18.86 6.73 -12.16
N LEU A 287 18.60 5.67 -11.40
CA LEU A 287 19.30 5.41 -10.14
C LEU A 287 20.80 5.18 -10.32
N GLN A 288 21.26 4.80 -11.51
CA GLN A 288 22.69 4.67 -11.79
C GLN A 288 23.34 6.05 -11.87
N GLY A 289 22.79 6.98 -12.67
CA GLY A 289 23.30 8.35 -12.74
C GLY A 289 23.15 9.11 -11.42
N LEU A 290 22.02 8.93 -10.72
CA LEU A 290 21.77 9.61 -9.45
C LEU A 290 22.72 9.12 -8.35
N SER A 291 22.98 7.81 -8.27
CA SER A 291 23.90 7.26 -7.25
C SER A 291 25.34 7.74 -7.42
N VAL A 292 25.80 7.97 -8.65
CA VAL A 292 27.14 8.55 -8.93
C VAL A 292 27.25 10.00 -8.47
N LYS A 293 26.15 10.76 -8.47
CA LYS A 293 26.13 12.17 -8.04
C LYS A 293 25.91 12.33 -6.54
N ALA A 294 25.20 11.41 -5.91
CA ALA A 294 24.86 11.49 -4.50
C ALA A 294 26.12 11.42 -3.62
N GLN A 295 26.22 12.31 -2.64
CA GLN A 295 27.26 12.19 -1.61
C GLN A 295 27.00 10.98 -0.71
N LEU A 296 25.74 10.83 -0.29
CA LEU A 296 25.23 9.68 0.44
C LEU A 296 23.84 9.35 -0.13
N LEU A 297 23.59 8.06 -0.37
CA LEU A 297 22.31 7.54 -0.82
C LEU A 297 21.82 6.46 0.13
N LEU A 298 20.70 6.71 0.81
CA LEU A 298 19.96 5.72 1.59
C LEU A 298 18.82 5.17 0.73
N ASP A 299 18.97 3.94 0.29
CA ASP A 299 17.99 3.22 -0.52
C ASP A 299 17.06 2.38 0.36
N THR A 300 15.82 2.88 0.53
CA THR A 300 14.79 2.19 1.32
C THR A 300 14.04 1.11 0.53
N ARG A 301 14.29 1.01 -0.78
CA ARG A 301 13.52 0.18 -1.72
C ARG A 301 14.36 -0.90 -2.42
N GLY A 302 15.68 -0.93 -2.17
CA GLY A 302 16.63 -1.89 -2.72
C GLY A 302 16.72 -1.85 -4.24
N ALA A 303 16.47 -0.67 -4.83
CA ALA A 303 16.40 -0.45 -6.26
C ALA A 303 17.71 0.08 -6.86
N ALA A 304 18.56 0.72 -6.06
CA ALA A 304 19.83 1.25 -6.53
C ALA A 304 20.81 0.11 -6.89
N PRO A 305 21.77 0.33 -7.81
CA PRO A 305 22.79 -0.66 -8.14
C PRO A 305 23.55 -1.17 -6.90
N THR A 306 23.95 -2.44 -6.91
CA THR A 306 24.68 -3.04 -5.78
C THR A 306 25.98 -2.27 -5.50
N GLY A 307 26.19 -1.91 -4.24
CA GLY A 307 27.35 -1.14 -3.80
C GLY A 307 27.27 0.37 -4.04
N ALA A 308 26.20 0.87 -4.68
CA ALA A 308 26.03 2.29 -4.99
C ALA A 308 25.22 3.06 -3.93
N ALA A 309 24.67 2.37 -2.93
CA ALA A 309 23.83 2.96 -1.89
C ALA A 309 23.92 2.17 -0.58
N HIS A 310 23.68 2.86 0.54
CA HIS A 310 23.37 2.21 1.81
C HIS A 310 21.92 1.71 1.73
N ARG A 311 21.70 0.41 1.89
CA ARG A 311 20.34 -0.16 1.84
C ARG A 311 19.76 -0.32 3.24
N LEU A 312 18.43 -0.25 3.30
CA LEU A 312 17.64 -0.63 4.46
C LEU A 312 17.90 -2.09 4.82
#